data_AF-A0A7T5R1U3-F1
#
_entry.id   AF-A0A7T5R1U3-F1
#
_cell.length_a   1.000
_cell.length_b   1.000
_cell.length_c   1.000
_cell.angle_alpha   90.00
_cell.angle_beta   90.00
_cell.angle_gamma   90.00
#
_symmetry.space_group_name_H-M   'P 1'
#
loop_
_entity.id
_entity.type
_entity.pdbx_description
1 polymer ?
#
loop_
_entity_poly.entity_id
_entity_poly.type
_entity_poly.pdbx_seq_one_letter_code
_entity_poly.pdbx_strand_id
1 'polypeptide(L)'
;MNDSLPARIDTLIGNIEEAIRQVENGDLIDLGDLDDEVAAVCEAAHEPAPEETEEVDEKMDLMIKRLEELSSALENFEHTDDEDQ
;
A
#
# COMPACT_ATOMS: atom_id res chain seq x y z
N MET A 1 -6.52 20.21 -9.28
CA MET A 1 -5.89 18.97 -8.78
C MET A 1 -6.97 18.29 -7.98
N ASN A 2 -7.38 17.08 -8.38
CA ASN A 2 -8.41 16.33 -7.64
C ASN A 2 -7.77 15.82 -6.36
N ASP A 3 -7.97 16.54 -5.27
CA ASP A 3 -7.56 16.18 -3.90
C ASP A 3 -8.63 15.29 -3.26
N SER A 4 -9.20 14.37 -4.04
CA SER A 4 -10.24 13.46 -3.56
C SER A 4 -9.59 12.31 -2.80
N LEU A 5 -10.26 11.85 -1.74
CA LEU A 5 -9.76 10.73 -0.94
C LEU A 5 -9.55 9.45 -1.80
N PRO A 6 -10.47 9.07 -2.72
CA PRO A 6 -10.21 8.00 -3.67
C PRO A 6 -8.91 8.13 -4.48
N ALA A 7 -8.58 9.34 -4.96
CA ALA A 7 -7.37 9.55 -5.75
C ALA A 7 -6.09 9.44 -4.90
N ARG A 8 -6.16 9.83 -3.62
CA ARG A 8 -5.07 9.63 -2.65
C ARG A 8 -4.85 8.14 -2.36
N ILE A 9 -5.93 7.38 -2.17
CA ILE A 9 -5.86 5.92 -2.00
C ILE A 9 -5.25 5.26 -3.24
N ASP A 10 -5.67 5.65 -4.46
CA ASP A 10 -5.10 5.12 -5.71
C ASP A 10 -3.60 5.37 -5.84
N THR A 11 -3.14 6.57 -5.46
CA THR A 11 -1.71 6.91 -5.47
C THR A 11 -0.94 5.99 -4.53
N LEU A 12 -1.48 5.79 -3.33
CA LEU A 12 -0.88 4.92 -2.33
C LEU A 12 -0.84 3.45 -2.76
N ILE A 13 -1.91 2.94 -3.38
CA ILE A 13 -1.94 1.62 -4.01
C ILE A 13 -0.83 1.50 -5.05
N GLY A 14 -0.64 2.52 -5.91
CA GLY A 14 0.43 2.53 -6.90
C GLY A 14 1.83 2.45 -6.26
N ASN A 15 2.06 3.18 -5.17
CA ASN A 15 3.31 3.14 -4.43
C ASN A 15 3.55 1.74 -3.82
N ILE A 16 2.51 1.12 -3.24
CA ILE A 16 2.59 -0.25 -2.70
C ILE A 16 2.89 -1.27 -3.82
N GLU A 17 2.23 -1.17 -4.97
CA GLU A 17 2.49 -2.05 -6.11
C GLU A 17 3.92 -1.88 -6.65
N GLU A 18 4.47 -0.66 -6.63
CA GLU A 18 5.87 -0.42 -6.99
C GLU A 18 6.83 -1.02 -5.96
N ALA A 19 6.53 -0.92 -4.66
CA ALA A 19 7.29 -1.56 -3.61
C ALA A 19 7.29 -3.09 -3.77
N ILE A 20 6.14 -3.72 -4.00
CA ILE A 20 6.05 -5.18 -4.25
C ILE A 20 6.99 -5.59 -5.37
N ARG A 21 6.95 -4.89 -6.52
CA ARG A 21 7.83 -5.20 -7.65
C ARG A 21 9.30 -5.05 -7.31
N GLN A 22 9.66 -4.04 -6.52
CA GLN A 22 11.04 -3.86 -6.06
C GLN A 22 11.48 -5.02 -5.17
N VAL A 23 10.63 -5.48 -4.22
CA VAL A 23 10.93 -6.66 -3.40
C VAL A 23 11.17 -7.88 -4.29
N GLU A 24 10.25 -8.13 -5.22
CA GLU A 24 10.30 -9.28 -6.12
C GLU A 24 11.53 -9.29 -7.03
N ASN A 25 12.08 -8.11 -7.35
CA ASN A 25 13.32 -7.97 -8.12
C ASN A 25 14.58 -8.01 -7.24
N GLY A 26 14.44 -8.02 -5.93
CA GLY A 26 15.52 -7.95 -4.95
C GLY A 26 16.15 -6.56 -4.79
N ASP A 27 15.41 -5.51 -5.14
CA ASP A 27 15.83 -4.13 -4.96
C ASP A 27 15.61 -3.67 -3.50
N LEU A 28 16.45 -2.75 -3.03
CA LEU A 28 16.28 -2.10 -1.73
C LEU A 28 15.11 -1.11 -1.81
N ILE A 29 14.21 -1.17 -0.82
CA ILE A 29 12.98 -0.38 -0.80
C ILE A 29 13.00 0.53 0.41
N ASP A 30 12.56 1.76 0.21
CA ASP A 30 12.28 2.69 1.30
C ASP A 30 10.77 2.72 1.55
N LEU A 31 10.36 2.22 2.72
CA LEU A 31 8.97 2.22 3.18
C LEU A 31 8.71 3.32 4.23
N GLY A 32 9.72 4.15 4.54
CA GLY A 32 9.64 5.10 5.66
C GLY A 32 8.51 6.13 5.52
N ASP A 33 8.26 6.60 4.30
CA ASP A 33 7.19 7.57 4.02
C ASP A 33 5.82 6.88 3.81
N LEU A 34 5.81 5.56 3.56
CA LEU A 34 4.59 4.81 3.25
C LEU A 34 3.66 4.68 4.46
N ASP A 35 4.23 4.45 5.65
CA ASP A 35 3.44 4.31 6.89
C ASP A 35 2.68 5.59 7.25
N ASP A 36 3.33 6.75 7.12
CA ASP A 36 2.72 8.05 7.40
C ASP A 36 1.60 8.37 6.39
N GLU A 37 1.81 8.03 5.11
CA GLU A 37 0.79 8.20 4.06
C GLU A 37 -0.41 7.27 4.27
N VAL A 38 -0.18 5.99 4.62
CA VAL A 38 -1.23 5.04 4.97
C VAL A 38 -2.03 5.54 6.17
N ALA A 39 -1.35 6.00 7.23
CA ALA A 39 -2.02 6.51 8.43
C ALA A 39 -2.93 7.71 8.10
N ALA A 40 -2.43 8.67 7.30
CA ALA A 40 -3.20 9.85 6.91
C ALA A 40 -4.41 9.51 6.01
N VAL A 41 -4.27 8.50 5.15
CA VAL A 41 -5.38 8.00 4.32
C VAL A 41 -6.42 7.28 5.15
N CYS A 42 -6.00 6.41 6.08
CA CYS A 42 -6.88 5.70 7.00
C CYS A 42 -7.68 6.65 7.91
N GLU A 43 -7.05 7.71 8.42
CA GLU A 43 -7.74 8.73 9.22
C GLU A 43 -8.81 9.44 8.38
N ALA A 44 -8.48 9.84 7.16
CA ALA A 44 -9.43 10.49 6.25
C ALA A 44 -10.58 9.55 5.82
N ALA A 45 -10.30 8.25 5.66
CA ALA A 45 -11.29 7.23 5.32
C ALA A 45 -12.22 6.84 6.47
N HIS A 46 -12.00 7.34 7.69
CA HIS A 46 -12.93 7.13 8.80
C HIS A 46 -14.24 7.93 8.63
N GLU A 47 -14.16 9.10 8.00
CA GLU A 47 -15.30 9.98 7.74
C GLU A 47 -15.25 10.50 6.27
N PRO A 48 -15.41 9.62 5.27
CA PRO A 48 -15.35 10.02 3.87
C PRO A 48 -16.57 10.88 3.50
N ALA A 49 -16.44 11.68 2.43
CA ALA A 49 -17.60 12.37 1.89
C ALA A 49 -18.68 11.35 1.45
N PRO A 50 -19.98 11.64 1.63
CA PRO A 50 -21.06 10.70 1.29
C PRO A 50 -21.04 10.24 -0.17
N GLU A 51 -20.67 11.13 -1.09
CA GLU A 51 -20.54 10.85 -2.52
C GLU A 51 -19.32 9.97 -2.87
N GLU A 52 -18.35 9.85 -1.96
CA GLU A 52 -17.12 9.07 -2.15
C GLU A 52 -17.13 7.76 -1.37
N THR A 53 -18.09 7.55 -0.45
CA THR A 53 -18.08 6.43 0.51
C THR A 53 -17.95 5.06 -0.15
N GLU A 54 -18.71 4.78 -1.21
CA GLU A 54 -18.65 3.49 -1.92
C GLU A 54 -17.30 3.29 -2.61
N GLU A 55 -16.79 4.32 -3.27
CA GLU A 55 -15.50 4.26 -3.96
C GLU A 55 -14.32 4.16 -2.98
N VAL A 56 -14.38 4.85 -1.84
CA VAL A 56 -13.40 4.75 -0.76
C VAL A 56 -13.37 3.34 -0.18
N ASP A 57 -14.52 2.73 0.07
CA ASP A 57 -14.62 1.36 0.60
C ASP A 57 -13.94 0.35 -0.35
N GLU A 58 -14.29 0.37 -1.64
CA GLU A 58 -13.69 -0.50 -2.65
C GLU A 58 -12.16 -0.32 -2.77
N LYS A 59 -11.69 0.93 -2.72
CA LYS A 59 -10.27 1.23 -2.83
C LYS A 59 -9.50 0.89 -1.55
N MET A 60 -10.10 1.08 -0.38
CA MET A 60 -9.49 0.67 0.90
C MET A 60 -9.30 -0.85 0.95
N ASP A 61 -10.29 -1.63 0.51
CA ASP A 61 -10.17 -3.09 0.39
C ASP A 61 -9.02 -3.49 -0.55
N LEU A 62 -8.89 -2.80 -1.69
CA LEU A 62 -7.79 -3.05 -2.61
C LEU A 62 -6.44 -2.69 -2.00
N MET A 63 -6.34 -1.56 -1.30
CA MET A 63 -5.12 -1.13 -0.61
C MET A 63 -4.69 -2.14 0.46
N ILE A 64 -5.62 -2.61 1.29
CA ILE A 64 -5.35 -3.63 2.31
C ILE A 64 -4.78 -4.89 1.64
N LYS A 65 -5.43 -5.36 0.57
CA LYS A 65 -4.95 -6.54 -0.17
C LYS A 65 -3.53 -6.36 -0.71
N ARG A 66 -3.18 -5.18 -1.22
CA ARG A 66 -1.81 -4.91 -1.69
C ARG A 66 -0.80 -4.85 -0.54
N LEU A 67 -1.17 -4.32 0.61
CA LEU A 67 -0.30 -4.36 1.80
C LEU A 67 -0.06 -5.80 2.27
N GLU A 68 -1.07 -6.67 2.23
CA GLU A 68 -0.92 -8.10 2.53
C GLU A 68 0.01 -8.81 1.54
N GLU A 69 -0.09 -8.48 0.25
CA GLU A 69 0.82 -8.97 -0.80
C GLU A 69 2.25 -8.48 -0.58
N LEU A 70 2.44 -7.21 -0.22
CA LEU A 70 3.76 -6.65 0.13
C LEU A 70 4.35 -7.34 1.36
N SER A 71 3.56 -7.55 2.41
CA SER A 71 3.99 -8.29 3.60
C SER A 71 4.47 -9.70 3.23
N SER A 72 3.71 -10.40 2.38
CA SER A 72 4.07 -11.74 1.92
C SER A 72 5.35 -11.74 1.06
N ALA A 73 5.54 -10.72 0.22
CA ALA A 73 6.75 -10.58 -0.60
C ALA A 73 7.98 -10.33 0.28
N LEU A 74 7.87 -9.47 1.30
CA LEU A 74 8.94 -9.19 2.26
C LEU A 74 9.32 -10.42 3.08
N GLU A 75 8.33 -11.18 3.56
CA GLU A 75 8.57 -12.44 4.28
C GLU A 75 9.36 -13.44 3.42
N ASN A 76 8.98 -13.59 2.14
CA ASN A 76 9.70 -14.46 1.20
C ASN A 76 11.11 -13.95 0.93
N PHE A 77 11.30 -12.63 0.81
CA PHE A 77 12.61 -12.03 0.62
C PHE A 77 13.57 -12.37 1.77
N GLU A 78 13.13 -12.21 3.03
CA GLU A 78 13.92 -12.59 4.21
C GLU A 78 14.29 -14.09 4.24
N HIS A 79 13.44 -14.97 3.72
CA HIS A 79 13.71 -16.42 3.70
C HIS A 79 14.67 -16.85 2.57
N THR A 80 14.89 -16.01 1.57
CA THR A 80 15.78 -16.34 0.45
C THR A 80 17.26 -16.25 0.84
N ASP A 81 17.59 -15.51 1.92
CA ASP A 81 18.94 -15.40 2.47
C ASP A 81 19.32 -16.57 3.42
N ASP A 82 18.35 -17.39 3.88
CA ASP A 82 18.57 -18.49 4.83
C ASP A 82 18.79 -19.87 4.16
N GLU A 83 18.51 -20.04 2.87
CA GLU A 83 18.70 -21.34 2.18
C GLU A 83 20.10 -21.57 1.57
N ASP A 84 21.06 -20.65 1.78
CA ASP A 84 22.45 -20.74 1.29
C ASP A 84 23.52 -20.83 2.42
N GLN A 85 23.22 -21.52 3.53
CA GLN A 85 24.22 -21.86 4.59
C GLN A 85 24.28 -23.35 4.96
#